data_AF-A0A3D3KWM3-F1
#
_entry.id   AF-A0A3D3KWM3-F1
#
_cell.length_a   1.000
_cell.length_b   1.000
_cell.length_c   1.000
_cell.angle_alpha   90.00
_cell.angle_beta   90.00
_cell.angle_gamma   90.00
#
_symmetry.space_group_name_H-M   'P 1'
#
loop_
_entity.id
_entity.type
_entity.pdbx_description
1 polymer ?
#
loop_
_entity_poly.entity_id
_entity_poly.type
_entity_poly.pdbx_seq_one_letter_code
_entity_poly.pdbx_strand_id
1 'polypeptide(L)'
;MANFSWRKAALVAAVVPMMALSACSSTGGKPADSGNAAGGGQAVSTPRMKVALITHAAAGDTFWDIVRKGAEEASAKDNVDLLYTSDPEA
;
A
#
# COMPACT_ATOMS: atom_id res chain seq x y z
N MET A 1 -13.68 -4.73 47.70
CA MET A 1 -14.14 -3.45 47.14
C MET A 1 -12.90 -2.64 46.79
N ALA A 2 -12.58 -2.48 45.50
CA ALA A 2 -11.34 -1.85 45.08
C ALA A 2 -11.40 -0.35 45.40
N ASN A 3 -10.38 0.16 46.09
CA ASN A 3 -10.23 1.56 46.44
C ASN A 3 -10.03 2.38 45.16
N PHE A 4 -11.11 2.89 44.58
CA PHE A 4 -11.07 3.73 43.38
C PHE A 4 -10.45 5.08 43.74
N SER A 5 -9.14 5.17 43.54
CA SER A 5 -8.39 6.40 43.79
C SER A 5 -8.70 7.38 42.66
N TRP A 6 -9.48 8.41 42.98
CA TRP A 6 -9.86 9.49 42.06
C TRP A 6 -8.64 10.12 41.37
N ARG A 7 -7.49 10.14 42.06
CA ARG A 7 -6.21 10.61 41.52
C ARG A 7 -5.69 9.74 40.39
N LYS A 8 -5.85 8.41 40.48
CA LYS A 8 -5.47 7.46 39.42
C LYS A 8 -6.42 7.59 38.22
N ALA A 9 -7.72 7.77 38.47
CA ALA A 9 -8.72 7.97 37.43
C ALA A 9 -8.45 9.26 36.61
N ALA A 10 -8.14 10.36 37.29
CA ALA A 10 -7.78 11.62 36.62
C ALA A 10 -6.49 11.50 35.79
N LEU A 11 -5.50 10.74 36.27
CA LEU A 11 -4.24 10.53 35.58
C LEU A 11 -4.44 9.69 34.30
N VAL A 12 -5.25 8.63 34.38
CA VAL A 12 -5.60 7.81 33.20
C VAL A 12 -6.40 8.61 32.18
N ALA A 13 -7.37 9.41 32.62
CA ALA A 13 -8.18 10.24 31.73
C ALA A 13 -7.36 11.30 30.97
N ALA A 14 -6.24 11.76 31.53
CA ALA A 14 -5.36 12.73 30.87
C ALA A 14 -4.33 12.07 29.94
N VAL A 15 -3.74 10.95 30.33
CA VAL A 15 -2.62 10.33 29.60
C VAL A 15 -3.08 9.58 28.35
N VAL A 16 -4.20 8.86 28.42
CA VAL A 16 -4.69 8.03 27.29
C VAL A 16 -5.00 8.86 26.03
N PRO A 17 -5.70 10.01 26.10
CA PRO A 17 -5.96 10.83 24.92
C PRO A 17 -4.69 11.45 24.33
N MET A 18 -3.70 11.81 25.16
CA MET A 18 -2.44 12.37 24.68
C MET A 18 -1.61 11.34 23.90
N MET A 19 -1.58 10.08 24.34
CA MET A 19 -0.94 9.01 23.57
C MET A 19 -1.65 8.76 22.23
N ALA A 20 -3.00 8.79 22.21
CA ALA A 20 -3.76 8.64 20.98
C ALA A 20 -3.45 9.74 19.94
N LEU A 21 -3.22 10.98 20.38
CA LEU A 21 -2.85 12.09 19.50
C LEU A 21 -1.44 11.96 18.92
N SER A 22 -0.51 11.30 19.62
CA SER A 22 0.84 11.04 19.11
C SER A 22 0.92 9.93 18.06
N ALA A 23 -0.17 9.17 17.85
CA ALA A 23 -0.25 8.16 16.79
C ALA A 23 -0.42 8.77 15.39
N CYS A 24 -0.81 10.04 15.30
CA CYS A 24 -0.85 10.78 14.04
C CYS A 24 0.58 11.22 13.67
N SER A 25 1.28 10.41 12.87
CA SER A 25 2.57 10.78 12.30
C SER A 25 2.40 11.94 11.31
N SER A 26 2.89 13.13 11.64
CA SER A 26 2.78 14.32 10.78
C SER A 26 3.59 14.21 9.48
N THR A 27 4.58 13.32 9.45
CA THR A 27 5.43 12.98 8.29
C THR A 27 5.14 11.57 7.75
N GLY A 28 4.14 10.87 8.31
CA GLY A 28 3.79 9.51 7.93
C GLY A 28 2.95 9.49 6.67
N GLY A 29 3.61 9.48 5.51
CA GLY A 29 2.96 9.37 4.22
C GLY A 29 3.88 9.83 3.10
N LYS A 30 3.69 9.30 1.89
CA LYS A 30 4.33 9.85 0.70
C LYS A 30 3.97 11.35 0.61
N PRO A 31 4.93 12.29 0.48
CA PRO A 31 4.63 13.69 0.28
C PRO A 31 3.62 13.84 -0.86
N ALA A 32 2.58 14.66 -0.65
CA ALA A 32 1.66 14.98 -1.71
C ALA A 32 2.45 15.65 -2.83
N ASP A 33 2.49 15.03 -4.01
CA ASP A 33 3.00 15.69 -5.20
C ASP A 33 2.20 16.98 -5.40
N SER A 34 2.87 18.13 -5.42
CA SER A 34 2.26 19.44 -5.73
C SER A 34 1.91 19.59 -7.22
N GLY A 35 2.11 18.53 -8.00
CA GLY A 35 1.64 18.41 -9.36
C GLY A 35 0.13 18.21 -9.36
N ASN A 36 -0.56 19.13 -10.05
CA ASN A 36 -1.96 19.06 -10.46
C ASN A 36 -2.50 17.63 -10.41
N ALA A 37 -3.37 17.32 -9.44
CA ALA A 37 -3.94 15.99 -9.25
C ALA A 37 -4.61 15.55 -10.55
N ALA A 38 -3.87 14.81 -11.38
CA ALA A 38 -4.47 14.10 -12.48
C ALA A 38 -5.48 13.17 -11.82
N GLY A 39 -6.75 13.28 -12.22
CA GLY A 39 -7.79 12.40 -11.71
C GLY A 39 -7.33 10.95 -11.78
N GLY A 40 -7.81 10.11 -10.86
CA GLY A 40 -7.52 8.68 -10.93
C GLY A 40 -7.90 8.15 -12.32
N GLY A 41 -6.92 7.69 -13.10
CA GLY A 41 -7.13 7.17 -14.44
C GLY A 41 -6.14 7.62 -15.51
N GLN A 42 -5.38 8.69 -15.28
CA GLN A 42 -4.35 9.13 -16.23
C GLN A 42 -3.04 8.36 -16.02
N ALA A 43 -2.45 7.89 -17.12
CA ALA A 43 -1.10 7.31 -17.11
C ALA A 43 -0.11 8.36 -16.58
N VAL A 44 0.77 7.95 -15.67
CA VAL A 44 1.76 8.84 -15.07
C VAL A 44 2.94 9.06 -16.02
N SER A 45 3.54 10.26 -15.98
CA SER A 45 4.73 10.61 -16.76
C SER A 45 6.03 10.28 -16.02
N THR A 46 6.04 9.22 -15.21
CA THR A 46 7.22 8.77 -14.46
C THR A 46 8.29 8.23 -15.42
N PRO A 47 9.58 8.26 -15.00
CA PRO A 47 10.62 7.53 -15.72
C PRO A 47 10.25 6.04 -15.89
N ARG A 48 10.44 5.51 -17.10
CA ARG A 48 10.08 4.11 -17.40
C ARG A 48 10.96 3.14 -16.60
N MET A 49 10.33 2.20 -15.91
CA MET A 49 10.98 1.13 -15.16
C MET A 49 10.65 -0.24 -15.73
N LYS A 50 11.51 -1.23 -15.46
CA LYS A 50 11.30 -2.63 -15.85
C LYS A 50 10.97 -3.45 -14.62
N VAL A 51 9.92 -4.27 -14.69
CA VAL A 51 9.48 -5.14 -13.60
C VAL A 51 9.28 -6.55 -14.13
N ALA A 52 9.84 -7.54 -13.44
CA ALA A 52 9.63 -8.95 -13.75
C ALA A 52 8.58 -9.55 -12.80
N LEU A 53 7.49 -10.07 -13.35
CA LEU A 53 6.49 -10.87 -12.66
C LEU A 53 6.86 -12.35 -12.83
N ILE A 54 7.47 -12.93 -11.79
CA ILE A 54 7.93 -14.32 -11.74
C ILE A 54 6.95 -15.12 -10.88
N THR A 55 6.43 -16.23 -11.41
CA THR A 55 5.36 -16.99 -10.76
C THR A 55 5.61 -18.50 -10.84
N HIS A 56 4.97 -19.27 -9.96
CA HIS A 56 4.91 -20.73 -10.05
C HIS A 56 3.69 -21.22 -10.85
N ALA A 57 3.20 -20.41 -11.79
CA ALA A 57 1.99 -20.72 -12.54
C ALA A 57 2.17 -21.99 -13.38
N ALA A 58 1.26 -22.95 -13.20
CA ALA A 58 1.12 -24.08 -14.11
C ALA A 58 0.44 -23.65 -15.43
N ALA A 59 0.71 -24.38 -16.51
CA ALA A 59 0.07 -24.13 -17.78
C ALA A 59 -1.46 -24.30 -17.68
N GLY A 60 -2.20 -23.26 -18.08
CA GLY A 60 -3.66 -23.24 -18.01
C GLY A 60 -4.25 -22.82 -16.66
N ASP A 61 -3.43 -22.34 -15.71
CA ASP A 61 -3.93 -21.80 -14.44
C ASP A 61 -4.57 -20.41 -14.62
N THR A 62 -5.91 -20.40 -14.63
CA THR A 62 -6.71 -19.18 -14.79
C THR A 62 -6.57 -18.18 -13.65
N PHE A 63 -6.09 -18.58 -12.46
CA PHE A 63 -5.79 -17.63 -11.40
C PHE A 63 -4.69 -16.66 -11.84
N TRP A 64 -3.62 -17.20 -12.44
CA TRP A 64 -2.49 -16.41 -12.89
C TRP A 64 -2.80 -15.56 -14.12
N ASP A 65 -3.80 -15.94 -14.93
CA ASP A 65 -4.30 -15.09 -16.00
C ASP A 65 -4.91 -13.79 -15.46
N ILE A 66 -5.68 -13.88 -14.37
CA ILE A 66 -6.29 -12.71 -13.72
C ILE A 66 -5.21 -11.82 -13.10
N VAL A 67 -4.23 -12.43 -12.42
CA VAL A 67 -3.10 -11.69 -11.83
C VAL A 67 -2.28 -10.97 -12.90
N ARG A 68 -1.96 -11.67 -14.00
CA ARG A 68 -1.23 -11.09 -15.14
C ARG A 68 -1.99 -9.92 -15.74
N LYS A 69 -3.30 -10.07 -15.97
CA LYS A 69 -4.14 -8.99 -16.49
C LYS A 69 -4.10 -7.74 -15.60
N GLY A 70 -4.20 -7.92 -14.29
CA GLY A 70 -4.09 -6.80 -13.34
C GLY A 70 -2.71 -6.12 -13.38
N ALA A 71 -1.64 -6.92 -13.50
CA ALA A 71 -0.27 -6.40 -13.63
C ALA A 71 -0.06 -5.62 -14.93
N GLU A 72 -0.61 -6.08 -16.05
CA GLU A 72 -0.56 -5.39 -17.35
C GLU A 72 -1.30 -4.05 -17.30
N GLU A 73 -2.50 -4.02 -16.70
CA GLU A 73 -3.26 -2.79 -16.52
C GLU A 73 -2.54 -1.76 -15.64
N ALA A 74 -1.90 -2.20 -14.55
CA ALA A 74 -1.09 -1.33 -13.70
C ALA A 74 0.14 -0.82 -14.47
N SER A 75 0.81 -1.69 -15.21
CA SER A 75 2.02 -1.34 -15.96
C SER A 75 1.74 -0.29 -17.04
N ALA A 76 0.59 -0.38 -17.71
CA ALA A 76 0.14 0.63 -18.66
C ALA A 76 -0.12 2.01 -18.01
N LYS A 77 -0.64 2.04 -16.78
CA LYS A 77 -0.88 3.28 -16.02
C LYS A 77 0.42 3.86 -15.48
N ASP A 78 1.35 3.01 -15.07
CA ASP A 78 2.56 3.40 -14.33
C ASP A 78 3.80 3.58 -15.20
N ASN A 79 3.65 3.48 -16.53
CA ASN A 79 4.73 3.54 -17.51
C ASN A 79 5.82 2.48 -17.26
N VAL A 80 5.40 1.25 -16.95
CA VAL A 80 6.27 0.10 -16.65
C VAL A 80 6.36 -0.84 -17.84
N ASP A 81 7.56 -1.35 -18.11
CA ASP A 81 7.81 -2.48 -19.01
C ASP A 81 7.77 -3.78 -18.20
N LEU A 82 6.69 -4.55 -18.36
CA LEU A 82 6.41 -5.76 -17.59
C LEU A 82 6.92 -7.01 -18.32
N LEU A 83 7.79 -7.76 -17.67
CA LEU A 83 8.23 -9.08 -18.13
C LEU A 83 7.57 -10.16 -17.29
N TYR A 84 6.73 -11.00 -17.89
CA TYR A 84 6.18 -12.17 -17.20
C TYR A 84 6.99 -13.43 -17.50
N THR A 85 7.31 -14.20 -16.46
CA THR A 85 7.85 -15.56 -16.59
C THR A 85 7.23 -16.49 -15.54
N SER A 86 7.08 -17.77 -15.87
CA SER A 86 6.50 -18.77 -14.99
C SER A 86 7.29 -20.07 -15.03
N ASP A 87 7.51 -20.67 -13.87
CA ASP A 87 8.10 -21.99 -13.71
C ASP A 87 7.29 -22.80 -12.67
N PRO A 88 6.51 -23.81 -13.09
CA PRO A 88 5.67 -24.59 -12.17
C PRO A 88 6.46 -25.44 -11.18
N GLU A 89 7.76 -25.66 -11.41
CA GLU A 89 8.61 -26.54 -10.60
C GLU A 89 9.57 -25.76 -9.67
N ALA A 90 9.49 -24.43 -9.65
CA ALA A 90 10.36 -23.55 -8.88
C ALA A 90 10.07 -23.52 -7.37
#